data_AF-A0A4S1EE49-F1
#
_entry.id   AF-A0A4S1EE49-F1
#
_cell.length_a   1.000
_cell.length_b   1.000
_cell.length_c   1.000
_cell.angle_alpha   90.00
_cell.angle_beta   90.00
_cell.angle_gamma   90.00
#
_symmetry.space_group_name_H-M   'P 1'
#
loop_
_entity.id
_entity.type
_entity.pdbx_description
1 polymer ?
#
loop_
_entity_poly.entity_id
_entity_poly.type
_entity_poly.pdbx_seq_one_letter_code
_entity_poly.pdbx_strand_id
1 'polypeptide(L)'
;MNNAQPIYGKHYRELHGKAGWFNSPRVARAFGVNFALEPEDRKQAIKSAIYLATGVDSLAKLPPADFVRLIASKGLAFTLPSSLKTAAGVEQ
;
A
#
# COMPACT_ATOMS: atom_id res chain seq x y z
N MET A 1 -27.26 -3.29 5.05
CA MET A 1 -26.07 -2.74 4.35
C MET A 1 -25.04 -2.41 5.43
N ASN A 2 -24.04 -3.28 5.63
CA ASN A 2 -23.06 -3.10 6.69
C ASN A 2 -22.12 -1.93 6.34
N ASN A 3 -22.34 -0.79 6.99
CA ASN A 3 -21.39 0.32 7.07
C ASN A 3 -20.16 -0.14 7.85
N ALA A 4 -19.29 -0.94 7.22
CA ALA A 4 -17.98 -1.22 7.78
C ALA A 4 -17.19 0.09 7.77
N GLN A 5 -16.93 0.63 8.97
CA GLN A 5 -15.95 1.69 9.15
C GLN A 5 -14.64 1.28 8.45
N PRO A 6 -13.80 2.22 7.98
CA PRO A 6 -12.48 1.93 7.43
C PRO A 6 -11.57 1.26 8.48
N ILE A 7 -11.72 -0.06 8.69
CA ILE A 7 -11.15 -0.81 9.83
C ILE A 7 -9.62 -0.69 9.85
N TYR A 8 -9.00 -0.61 8.67
CA TYR A 8 -7.56 -0.66 8.53
C TYR A 8 -6.89 0.67 8.15
N GLY A 9 -7.67 1.73 7.90
CA GLY A 9 -7.14 3.01 7.41
C GLY A 9 -6.02 3.59 8.28
N LYS A 10 -6.08 3.38 9.59
CA LYS A 10 -5.05 3.81 10.55
C LYS A 10 -3.67 3.21 10.28
N HIS A 11 -3.59 1.98 9.77
CA HIS A 11 -2.34 1.28 9.52
C HIS A 11 -1.61 1.77 8.26
N TYR A 12 -2.33 2.43 7.34
CA TYR A 12 -1.77 2.91 6.07
C TYR A 12 -1.31 4.37 6.12
N ARG A 13 -1.50 5.07 7.24
CA ARG A 13 -1.18 6.50 7.38
C ARG A 13 0.31 6.79 7.12
N GLU A 14 1.19 5.91 7.57
CA GLU A 14 2.65 6.03 7.40
C GLU A 14 3.07 5.92 5.92
N LEU A 15 2.31 5.21 5.09
CA LEU A 15 2.60 5.11 3.66
C LEU A 15 2.39 6.44 2.92
N HIS A 16 1.52 7.32 3.45
CA HIS A 16 1.07 8.55 2.80
C HIS A 16 1.92 9.80 3.10
N GLY A 17 3.04 9.68 3.82
CA GLY A 17 3.95 10.80 4.05
C GLY A 17 4.45 11.46 2.75
N LYS A 18 4.90 12.72 2.81
CA LYS A 18 5.46 13.45 1.63
C LYS A 18 6.64 12.72 0.99
N ALA A 19 7.51 12.10 1.80
CA ALA A 19 8.56 11.17 1.36
C ALA A 19 8.16 9.70 1.60
N GLY A 20 6.86 9.43 1.65
CA GLY A 20 6.30 8.14 2.03
C GLY A 20 6.51 7.08 0.97
N TRP A 21 6.10 5.86 1.31
CA TRP A 21 6.31 4.66 0.51
C TRP A 21 5.84 4.78 -0.96
N PHE A 22 4.72 5.47 -1.22
CA PHE A 22 4.21 5.70 -2.59
C PHE A 22 5.11 6.59 -3.46
N ASN A 23 6.01 7.36 -2.86
CA ASN A 23 6.95 8.22 -3.57
C ASN A 23 8.34 7.59 -3.74
N SER A 24 8.47 6.29 -3.43
CA SER A 24 9.72 5.57 -3.66
C SER A 24 9.85 5.14 -5.13
N PRO A 25 10.99 5.40 -5.80
CA PRO A 25 11.21 4.97 -7.18
C PRO A 25 11.21 3.45 -7.32
N ARG A 26 11.61 2.73 -6.28
CA ARG A 26 11.56 1.27 -6.24
C ARG A 26 10.13 0.75 -6.26
N VAL A 27 9.24 1.42 -5.51
CA VAL A 27 7.82 1.08 -5.47
C VAL A 27 7.18 1.40 -6.82
N ALA A 28 7.39 2.59 -7.35
CA ALA A 28 6.87 2.95 -8.68
C ALA A 28 7.27 1.93 -9.76
N ARG A 29 8.56 1.54 -9.79
CA ARG A 29 9.07 0.52 -10.71
C ARG A 29 8.39 -0.84 -10.56
N ALA A 30 8.18 -1.32 -9.34
CA ALA A 30 7.53 -2.62 -9.11
C ALA A 30 6.03 -2.65 -9.50
N PHE A 31 5.41 -1.47 -9.54
CA PHE A 31 4.03 -1.29 -9.99
C PHE A 31 3.93 -0.85 -11.46
N GLY A 32 5.06 -0.72 -12.17
CA GLY A 32 5.08 -0.24 -13.56
C GLY A 32 4.62 1.21 -13.72
N VAL A 33 4.68 2.01 -12.65
CA VAL A 33 4.25 3.40 -12.64
C VAL A 33 5.42 4.31 -13.01
N ASN A 34 5.19 5.26 -13.91
CA ASN A 34 6.19 6.25 -14.29
C ASN A 34 6.54 7.14 -13.09
N PHE A 35 7.82 7.14 -12.70
CA PHE A 35 8.29 7.93 -11.56
C PHE A 35 8.30 9.44 -11.82
N ALA A 36 8.33 9.87 -13.09
CA ALA A 36 8.30 11.28 -13.48
C ALA A 36 6.92 11.93 -13.32
N LEU A 37 5.88 11.14 -13.02
CA LEU A 37 4.55 11.68 -12.68
C LEU A 37 4.63 12.52 -11.39
N GLU A 38 3.70 13.46 -11.27
CA GLU A 38 3.55 14.22 -10.03
C GLU A 38 3.29 13.26 -8.86
N PRO A 39 3.75 13.60 -7.64
CA PRO A 39 3.67 12.71 -6.48
C PRO A 39 2.24 12.20 -6.19
N GLU A 40 1.23 13.04 -6.39
CA GLU A 40 -0.18 12.71 -6.17
C GLU A 40 -0.69 11.71 -7.22
N ASP A 41 -0.41 11.95 -8.51
CA ASP A 41 -0.77 11.04 -9.61
C ASP A 41 -0.07 9.69 -9.49
N ARG A 42 1.22 9.69 -9.15
CA ARG A 42 1.98 8.45 -8.91
C ARG A 42 1.37 7.64 -7.77
N LYS A 43 1.04 8.30 -6.67
CA LYS A 43 0.37 7.68 -5.52
C LYS A 43 -0.99 7.10 -5.91
N GLN A 44 -1.77 7.83 -6.71
CA GLN A 44 -3.06 7.36 -7.20
C GLN A 44 -2.90 6.17 -8.14
N ALA A 45 -1.93 6.18 -9.06
CA ALA A 45 -1.66 5.07 -9.97
C ALA A 45 -1.26 3.79 -9.22
N ILE A 46 -0.37 3.90 -8.22
CA ILE A 46 0.02 2.76 -7.37
C ILE A 46 -1.18 2.23 -6.59
N LYS A 47 -2.00 3.12 -6.01
CA LYS A 47 -3.24 2.72 -5.31
C LYS A 47 -4.20 1.98 -6.25
N SER A 48 -4.46 2.51 -7.43
CA SER A 48 -5.32 1.87 -8.43
C SER A 48 -4.82 0.47 -8.80
N ALA A 49 -3.51 0.29 -8.95
CA ALA A 49 -2.93 -1.03 -9.20
C ALA A 49 -3.13 -2.01 -8.02
N ILE A 50 -3.02 -1.53 -6.78
CA ILE A 50 -3.31 -2.33 -5.59
C ILE A 50 -4.80 -2.72 -5.54
N TYR A 51 -5.68 -1.77 -5.80
CA TYR A 51 -7.14 -1.95 -5.81
C TYR A 51 -7.57 -2.96 -6.85
N LEU A 52 -7.03 -2.86 -8.06
CA LEU A 52 -7.26 -3.82 -9.14
C LEU A 52 -6.78 -5.23 -8.76
N ALA A 53 -5.60 -5.35 -8.13
CA ALA A 53 -5.03 -6.64 -7.76
C ALA A 53 -5.75 -7.32 -6.58
N THR A 54 -6.41 -6.55 -5.72
CA THR A 54 -7.05 -7.06 -4.49
C THR A 54 -8.57 -7.07 -4.56
N GLY A 55 -9.17 -6.44 -5.57
CA GLY A 55 -10.63 -6.32 -5.72
C GLY A 55 -11.28 -5.35 -4.75
N VAL A 56 -10.50 -4.53 -4.03
CA VAL A 56 -11.00 -3.53 -3.07
C VAL A 56 -11.00 -2.14 -3.71
N ASP A 57 -11.92 -1.27 -3.29
CA ASP A 57 -11.98 0.12 -3.75
C ASP A 57 -11.17 1.11 -2.88
N SER A 58 -10.64 0.65 -1.75
CA SER A 58 -9.88 1.49 -0.81
C SER A 58 -8.91 0.69 0.04
N LEU A 59 -7.75 1.28 0.37
CA LEU A 59 -6.77 0.67 1.28
C LEU A 59 -7.38 0.39 2.65
N ALA A 60 -8.33 1.21 3.09
CA ALA A 60 -8.93 1.03 4.40
C ALA A 60 -9.83 -0.22 4.52
N LYS A 61 -10.21 -0.81 3.38
CA LYS A 61 -10.93 -2.08 3.28
C LYS A 61 -10.00 -3.27 3.04
N LEU A 62 -8.72 -3.03 2.80
CA LEU A 62 -7.71 -4.05 2.59
C LEU A 62 -7.14 -4.49 3.95
N PRO A 63 -7.15 -5.78 4.29
CA PRO A 63 -6.44 -6.26 5.46
C PRO A 63 -4.92 -6.02 5.32
N PRO A 64 -4.22 -5.59 6.39
CA PRO A 64 -2.77 -5.40 6.36
C PRO A 64 -2.01 -6.65 5.92
N ALA A 65 -2.48 -7.84 6.30
CA ALA A 65 -1.86 -9.10 5.90
C ALA A 65 -1.90 -9.32 4.38
N ASP A 66 -3.04 -9.09 3.74
CA ASP A 66 -3.19 -9.20 2.29
C ASP A 66 -2.36 -8.15 1.55
N PHE A 67 -2.33 -6.92 2.08
CA PHE A 67 -1.46 -5.88 1.55
C PHE A 67 0.02 -6.31 1.62
N VAL A 68 0.52 -6.73 2.79
CA VAL A 68 1.90 -7.19 2.96
C VAL A 68 2.21 -8.34 2.02
N ARG A 69 1.29 -9.31 1.87
CA ARG A 69 1.45 -10.44 0.95
C ARG A 69 1.58 -10.00 -0.51
N LEU A 70 0.73 -9.07 -0.96
CA LEU A 70 0.81 -8.48 -2.31
C LEU A 70 2.15 -7.77 -2.52
N ILE A 71 2.58 -6.94 -1.57
CA ILE A 71 3.84 -6.21 -1.66
C ILE A 71 5.04 -7.16 -1.60
N ALA A 72 4.98 -8.22 -0.80
CA ALA A 72 6.00 -9.25 -0.72
C ALA A 72 6.13 -10.03 -2.03
N SER A 73 5.01 -10.38 -2.67
CA SER A 73 4.99 -11.01 -4.00
C SER A 73 5.67 -10.16 -5.07
N LYS A 74 5.71 -8.83 -4.89
CA LYS A 74 6.43 -7.88 -5.76
C LYS A 74 7.90 -7.65 -5.34
N GLY A 75 8.40 -8.40 -4.37
CA GLY A 75 9.77 -8.25 -3.85
C GLY A 75 10.01 -6.96 -3.07
N LEU A 76 8.96 -6.36 -2.50
CA LEU A 76 9.02 -5.07 -1.81
C LEU A 76 8.81 -5.18 -0.29
N ALA A 77 8.73 -6.38 0.29
CA ALA A 77 8.43 -6.56 1.72
C ALA A 77 9.36 -5.76 2.65
N PHE A 78 10.65 -5.66 2.30
CA PHE A 78 11.63 -4.90 3.10
C PHE A 78 11.40 -3.37 3.07
N THR A 79 10.65 -2.86 2.08
CA THR A 79 10.31 -1.43 1.98
C THR A 79 9.16 -1.02 2.88
N LEU A 80 8.43 -1.98 3.46
CA LEU A 80 7.29 -1.70 4.30
C LEU A 80 7.71 -1.28 5.72
N PRO A 81 7.01 -0.29 6.32
CA PRO A 81 7.26 0.12 7.70
C PRO A 81 6.93 -1.02 8.68
N SER A 82 7.70 -1.11 9.77
CA SER A 82 7.57 -2.18 10.77
C SER A 82 6.17 -2.25 11.38
N SER A 83 5.54 -1.10 11.64
CA SER A 83 4.16 -1.02 12.16
C SER A 83 3.16 -1.79 11.31
N LEU A 84 3.36 -1.81 9.99
CA LEU A 84 2.46 -2.44 9.04
C LEU A 84 2.71 -3.96 8.96
N LYS A 85 3.96 -4.40 9.15
CA LYS A 85 4.31 -5.82 9.32
C LYS A 85 3.74 -6.38 10.62
N THR A 86 3.86 -5.65 11.73
CA THR A 86 3.24 -6.01 13.01
C THR A 86 1.71 -6.07 12.89
N ALA A 87 1.08 -5.08 12.25
CA ALA A 87 -0.37 -5.09 12.03
C ALA A 87 -0.84 -6.24 11.12
N ALA A 88 0.04 -6.76 10.27
CA ALA A 88 -0.20 -7.93 9.44
C ALA A 88 0.01 -9.26 10.18
N GLY A 89 0.44 -9.23 11.45
CA GLY A 89 0.82 -10.44 12.19
C GLY A 89 2.09 -11.11 11.65
N VAL A 90 2.88 -10.39 10.86
CA VAL A 90 4.21 -10.82 10.42
C VAL A 90 5.18 -10.45 11.54
N GLU A 91 5.15 -11.19 12.64
CA GLU A 91 6.20 -11.16 13.65
C GLU A 91 7.47 -11.76 13.04
N GLN A 92 8.61 -11.09 13.25
CA GLN A 92 9.92 -11.57 12.80
C GLN A 92 10.47 -12.65 13.72
#